data_AF-G7VVQ7-F1
#
_entry.id   AF-G7VVQ7-F1
#
_cell.length_a   1.000
_cell.length_b   1.000
_cell.length_c   1.000
_cell.angle_alpha   90.00
_cell.angle_beta   90.00
_cell.angle_gamma   90.00
#
_symmetry.space_group_name_H-M   'P 1'
#
loop_
_entity.id
_entity.type
_entity.pdbx_description
1 polymer ?
#
loop_
_entity_poly.entity_id
_entity_poly.type
_entity_poly.pdbx_seq_one_letter_code
_entity_poly.pdbx_strand_id
1 'polypeptide(L)'
;MKRFGVAVLSTLVLSSAFASLAGAQAGDIKVIINGVTQQYTQAPVVSQNTTLVPLRGVFESLGAQVDWDSKAKKVTASKNEDTLTLNVGSKLAYKNSAPVQLDAATQIQKGQVLVPLRFVSQSLGAKVNWDKTTRTVTISNQADGSTTGDQTNSLSSKPLTAPVTKVTYDTYYNDSLTYDDAVKLAIADSTSVKTGEASIDQAGKIMKETGKNIDFVPAEAGDEGQDKAFKGYAQTNLNYEAAKKNLDMTKEGIQYNVKDLYNKLLQKQNAVKLAALNIEDAERKLKVAQIKRDNQMSSDYEVTQATNQLTQNQAALEKAKKDLDSAYVSLNQVIGYKPEQRYELKDKPVYSEFKDNVETKVSQVLTSSTAIWLSEQKVDLAELSLKLYNFNTQGNTPYEAQQLDVEKAQYATEGTKRQLEEAVRTLYNNIKGLESQYSQIQAGLVSARSAADMAKKQFDVGLATELQVYEANLKVTTAEQQAEDLVTSIDTLKMAYDKPWVMQGASS
;
A
#
# COMPACT_ATOMS: atom_id res chain seq x y z
N MET A 1 23.76 -29.09 52.14
CA MET A 1 22.60 -29.71 51.45
C MET A 1 21.90 -28.63 50.60
N LYS A 2 21.26 -29.06 49.50
CA LYS A 2 20.76 -28.38 48.27
C LYS A 2 20.18 -26.93 48.39
N ARG A 3 20.61 -25.96 47.55
CA ARG A 3 20.03 -25.33 46.29
C ARG A 3 18.88 -24.32 46.56
N PHE A 4 18.65 -23.16 45.92
CA PHE A 4 18.93 -22.54 44.60
C PHE A 4 18.96 -20.98 44.75
N GLY A 5 19.56 -20.26 43.79
CA GLY A 5 19.56 -18.79 43.72
C GLY A 5 19.10 -18.23 42.37
N VAL A 6 18.99 -16.89 42.28
CA VAL A 6 19.06 -16.10 41.04
C VAL A 6 19.89 -14.83 41.32
N ALA A 7 20.95 -14.68 40.54
CA ALA A 7 21.91 -13.58 40.42
C ALA A 7 21.47 -12.70 39.21
N VAL A 8 21.46 -11.35 39.19
CA VAL A 8 22.45 -10.29 39.49
C VAL A 8 23.17 -9.75 38.23
N LEU A 9 23.34 -8.41 38.22
CA LEU A 9 24.31 -7.51 37.51
C LEU A 9 23.97 -7.08 36.05
N SER A 10 23.80 -5.78 35.72
CA SER A 10 24.79 -4.67 35.62
C SER A 10 25.85 -4.97 34.53
N THR A 11 26.25 -4.13 33.55
CA THR A 11 26.50 -2.68 33.46
C THR A 11 26.92 -2.32 32.01
N LEU A 12 26.57 -1.10 31.57
CA LEU A 12 27.29 -0.09 30.76
C LEU A 12 28.59 -0.46 29.98
N VAL A 13 28.75 -0.02 28.71
CA VAL A 13 29.92 0.72 28.15
C VAL A 13 29.60 1.28 26.73
N LEU A 14 30.01 2.54 26.51
CA LEU A 14 30.05 3.34 25.27
C LEU A 14 31.42 3.18 24.55
N SER A 15 31.52 3.19 23.20
CA SER A 15 32.49 3.97 22.38
C SER A 15 32.82 3.39 20.99
N SER A 16 32.63 4.25 19.97
CA SER A 16 33.38 4.49 18.70
C SER A 16 34.03 3.36 17.85
N ALA A 17 33.70 3.34 16.55
CA ALA A 17 34.67 3.14 15.46
C ALA A 17 34.22 3.85 14.17
N PHE A 18 35.10 4.69 13.61
CA PHE A 18 35.08 5.11 12.21
C PHE A 18 35.59 3.99 11.30
N ALA A 19 35.13 4.02 10.04
CA ALA A 19 35.64 3.37 8.82
C ALA A 19 35.13 1.96 8.45
N SER A 20 34.31 1.91 7.39
CA SER A 20 34.78 1.44 6.08
C SER A 20 33.90 2.02 4.96
N LEU A 21 34.54 2.57 3.93
CA LEU A 21 33.93 2.73 2.60
C LEU A 21 33.86 1.34 1.94
N ALA A 22 32.81 1.17 1.14
CA ALA A 22 32.60 0.12 0.12
C ALA A 22 32.15 -1.27 0.61
N GLY A 23 30.88 -1.53 0.34
CA GLY A 23 30.27 -2.85 0.26
C GLY A 23 28.76 -2.68 0.12
N ALA A 24 28.27 -2.43 -1.10
CA ALA A 24 26.85 -2.35 -1.39
C ALA A 24 26.12 -3.60 -0.86
N GLN A 25 25.41 -3.44 0.25
CA GLN A 25 24.50 -4.47 0.77
C GLN A 25 23.36 -4.62 -0.24
N ALA A 26 23.37 -5.76 -0.89
CA ALA A 26 22.48 -6.13 -1.96
C ALA A 26 21.11 -6.45 -1.32
N GLY A 27 20.12 -5.57 -1.49
CA GLY A 27 18.79 -5.70 -0.86
C GLY A 27 18.12 -7.08 -1.03
N ASP A 28 17.18 -7.39 -0.14
CA ASP A 28 16.47 -8.66 -0.13
C ASP A 28 15.74 -8.93 -1.46
N ILE A 29 15.77 -10.18 -1.91
CA ILE A 29 15.10 -10.60 -3.15
C ILE A 29 13.65 -10.95 -2.84
N LYS A 30 12.71 -10.23 -3.47
CA LYS A 30 11.27 -10.48 -3.31
C LYS A 30 10.80 -11.53 -4.31
N VAL A 31 9.92 -12.45 -3.90
CA VAL A 31 9.30 -13.45 -4.79
C VAL A 31 7.79 -13.28 -4.78
N ILE A 32 7.18 -13.22 -5.96
CA ILE A 32 5.74 -13.10 -6.17
C ILE A 32 5.30 -14.27 -7.04
N ILE A 33 4.36 -15.08 -6.56
CA ILE A 33 3.81 -16.22 -7.30
C ILE A 33 2.30 -16.02 -7.47
N ASN A 34 1.82 -16.02 -8.72
CA ASN A 34 0.42 -15.77 -9.07
C ASN A 34 -0.16 -14.49 -8.43
N GLY A 35 0.67 -13.45 -8.32
CA GLY A 35 0.30 -12.16 -7.70
C GLY A 35 0.41 -12.10 -6.17
N VAL A 36 0.74 -13.22 -5.50
CA VAL A 36 0.91 -13.28 -4.03
C VAL A 36 2.39 -13.19 -3.67
N THR A 37 2.75 -12.24 -2.81
CA THR A 37 4.13 -12.13 -2.26
C THR A 37 4.40 -13.31 -1.34
N GLN A 38 5.48 -14.03 -1.62
CA GLN A 38 5.89 -15.20 -0.86
C GLN A 38 6.89 -14.82 0.22
N GLN A 39 6.68 -15.35 1.42
CA GLN A 39 7.61 -15.21 2.53
C GLN A 39 8.26 -16.56 2.81
N TYR A 40 9.58 -16.60 2.75
CA TYR A 40 10.36 -17.81 2.97
C TYR A 40 11.25 -17.67 4.19
N THR A 41 11.36 -18.73 4.99
CA THR A 41 12.30 -18.79 6.13
C THR A 41 13.77 -18.74 5.67
N GLN A 42 14.05 -19.17 4.43
CA GLN A 42 15.31 -18.90 3.73
C GLN A 42 15.01 -18.03 2.49
N ALA A 43 15.52 -16.81 2.49
CA ALA A 43 15.39 -15.90 1.35
C ALA A 43 16.16 -16.44 0.12
N PRO A 44 15.72 -16.08 -1.11
CA PRO A 44 16.49 -16.34 -2.31
C PRO A 44 17.88 -15.71 -2.23
N VAL A 45 18.87 -16.35 -2.85
CA VAL A 45 20.26 -15.90 -2.83
C VAL A 45 20.80 -15.82 -4.24
N VAL A 46 21.71 -14.87 -4.49
CA VAL A 46 22.48 -14.86 -5.75
C VAL A 46 23.78 -15.62 -5.52
N SER A 47 23.99 -16.69 -6.27
CA SER A 47 25.21 -17.49 -6.24
C SER A 47 25.73 -17.67 -7.66
N GLN A 48 27.01 -17.33 -7.89
CA GLN A 48 27.64 -17.41 -9.23
C GLN A 48 26.81 -16.74 -10.33
N ASN A 49 26.34 -15.51 -10.08
CA ASN A 49 25.50 -14.72 -10.99
C ASN A 49 24.13 -15.35 -11.34
N THR A 50 23.71 -16.35 -10.57
CA THR A 50 22.41 -17.03 -10.72
C THR A 50 21.59 -16.86 -9.46
N THR A 51 20.33 -16.42 -9.61
CA THR A 51 19.39 -16.36 -8.48
C THR A 51 18.90 -17.76 -8.16
N LEU A 52 19.13 -18.20 -6.92
CA LEU A 52 18.64 -19.46 -6.37
C LEU A 52 17.43 -19.20 -5.47
N VAL A 53 16.36 -19.97 -5.65
CA VAL A 53 15.11 -19.86 -4.90
C VAL A 53 14.81 -21.16 -4.13
N PRO A 54 14.10 -21.10 -2.99
CA PRO A 54 13.65 -22.30 -2.28
C PRO A 54 12.72 -23.15 -3.15
N LEU A 55 13.17 -24.36 -3.50
CA LEU A 55 12.42 -25.23 -4.41
C LEU A 55 11.03 -25.55 -3.87
N ARG A 56 10.95 -26.04 -2.64
CA ARG A 56 9.68 -26.50 -2.04
C ARG A 56 8.64 -25.38 -2.03
N GLY A 57 8.99 -24.23 -1.46
CA GLY A 57 8.08 -23.11 -1.34
C GLY A 57 7.59 -22.57 -2.68
N VAL A 58 8.44 -22.59 -3.71
CA VAL A 58 8.04 -22.18 -5.06
C VAL A 58 7.16 -23.23 -5.74
N PHE A 59 7.52 -24.50 -5.65
CA PHE A 59 6.82 -25.60 -6.32
C PHE A 59 5.46 -25.89 -5.70
N GLU A 60 5.35 -25.90 -4.37
CA GLU A 60 4.07 -26.06 -3.65
C GLU A 60 3.11 -24.89 -3.94
N SER A 61 3.63 -23.65 -3.98
CA SER A 61 2.84 -22.48 -4.37
C SER A 61 2.34 -22.52 -5.81
N LEU A 62 2.99 -23.32 -6.66
CA LEU A 62 2.58 -23.58 -8.05
C LEU A 62 1.71 -24.84 -8.17
N GLY A 63 1.37 -25.50 -7.07
CA GLY A 63 0.50 -26.68 -7.02
C GLY A 63 1.20 -28.02 -7.25
N ALA A 64 2.53 -28.09 -7.10
CA ALA A 64 3.28 -29.34 -7.16
C ALA A 64 3.47 -29.95 -5.76
N GLN A 65 3.44 -31.28 -5.65
CA GLN A 65 3.81 -32.00 -4.44
C GLN A 65 5.33 -32.23 -4.42
N VAL A 66 5.99 -32.00 -3.29
CA VAL A 66 7.46 -32.11 -3.18
C VAL A 66 7.86 -33.08 -2.08
N ASP A 67 8.44 -34.20 -2.49
CA ASP A 67 8.99 -35.23 -1.61
C ASP A 67 10.53 -35.12 -1.50
N TRP A 68 11.06 -35.47 -0.32
CA TRP A 68 12.49 -35.41 -0.02
C TRP A 68 12.98 -36.74 0.57
N ASP A 69 13.91 -37.39 -0.14
CA ASP A 69 14.64 -38.54 0.37
C ASP A 69 15.97 -38.05 0.98
N SER A 70 16.05 -38.06 2.31
CA SER A 70 17.24 -37.63 3.05
C SER A 70 18.43 -38.58 2.91
N LYS A 71 18.20 -39.88 2.65
CA LYS A 71 19.28 -40.87 2.49
C LYS A 71 19.92 -40.75 1.11
N ALA A 72 19.10 -40.58 0.08
CA ALA A 72 19.56 -40.41 -1.30
C ALA A 72 19.92 -38.95 -1.65
N LYS A 73 19.63 -37.99 -0.77
CA LYS A 73 19.72 -36.53 -1.02
C LYS A 73 19.00 -36.13 -2.31
N LYS A 74 17.81 -36.69 -2.51
CA LYS A 74 17.03 -36.57 -3.75
C LYS A 74 15.70 -35.86 -3.48
N VAL A 75 15.41 -34.85 -4.28
CA VAL A 75 14.08 -34.21 -4.33
C VAL A 75 13.30 -34.82 -5.48
N THR A 76 12.04 -35.17 -5.23
CA THR A 76 11.07 -35.53 -6.27
C THR A 76 9.90 -34.56 -6.19
N ALA A 77 9.61 -33.84 -7.26
CA ALA A 77 8.45 -32.96 -7.35
C ALA A 77 7.50 -33.44 -8.44
N SER A 78 6.21 -33.57 -8.15
CA SER A 78 5.20 -34.02 -9.11
C SER A 78 4.05 -33.02 -9.23
N LYS A 79 3.58 -32.79 -10.45
CA LYS A 79 2.41 -31.97 -10.75
C LYS A 79 1.74 -32.51 -12.01
N ASN A 80 0.47 -32.90 -11.91
CA ASN A 80 -0.26 -33.60 -12.98
C ASN A 80 0.54 -34.85 -13.42
N GLU A 81 0.83 -35.00 -14.72
CA GLU A 81 1.62 -36.10 -15.28
C GLU A 81 3.14 -35.85 -15.26
N ASP A 82 3.57 -34.62 -14.91
CA ASP A 82 4.98 -34.25 -14.89
C ASP A 82 5.64 -34.66 -13.56
N THR A 83 6.76 -35.38 -13.66
CA THR A 83 7.64 -35.73 -12.53
C THR A 83 9.04 -35.15 -12.74
N LEU A 84 9.51 -34.44 -11.73
CA LEU A 84 10.83 -33.83 -11.69
C LEU A 84 11.65 -34.48 -10.59
N THR A 85 12.87 -34.90 -10.92
CA THR A 85 13.81 -35.45 -9.93
C THR A 85 15.15 -34.75 -10.01
N LEU A 86 15.75 -34.46 -8.86
CA LEU A 86 17.09 -33.91 -8.80
C LEU A 86 17.81 -34.35 -7.52
N ASN A 87 19.13 -34.45 -7.61
CA ASN A 87 19.98 -34.72 -6.46
C ASN A 87 20.67 -33.43 -6.02
N VAL A 88 20.79 -33.23 -4.70
CA VAL A 88 21.45 -32.05 -4.14
C VAL A 88 22.94 -32.05 -4.49
N GLY A 89 23.46 -30.89 -4.91
CA GLY A 89 24.85 -30.71 -5.34
C GLY A 89 25.07 -31.03 -6.82
N SER A 90 24.07 -31.56 -7.52
CA SER A 90 24.13 -31.84 -8.96
C SER A 90 23.76 -30.62 -9.80
N LYS A 91 24.38 -30.49 -10.99
CA LYS A 91 23.92 -29.63 -12.08
C LYS A 91 22.98 -30.35 -13.06
N LEU A 92 22.60 -31.58 -12.75
CA LEU A 92 21.75 -32.41 -13.58
C LEU A 92 20.47 -32.75 -12.82
N ALA A 93 19.34 -32.42 -13.41
CA ALA A 93 18.00 -32.81 -13.00
C ALA A 93 17.35 -33.65 -14.11
N TYR A 94 16.17 -34.22 -13.84
CA TYR A 94 15.39 -34.98 -14.82
C TYR A 94 13.93 -34.52 -14.80
N LYS A 95 13.35 -34.26 -15.98
CA LYS A 95 11.91 -34.07 -16.17
C LYS A 95 11.37 -35.26 -16.97
N ASN A 96 10.42 -36.01 -16.40
CA ASN A 96 9.86 -37.23 -17.02
C ASN A 96 10.95 -38.18 -17.54
N SER A 97 12.00 -38.37 -16.72
CA SER A 97 13.21 -39.15 -17.03
C SER A 97 14.15 -38.58 -18.10
N ALA A 98 13.83 -37.46 -18.75
CA ALA A 98 14.72 -36.75 -19.66
C ALA A 98 15.67 -35.81 -18.89
N PRO A 99 16.99 -35.82 -19.17
CA PRO A 99 17.96 -34.98 -18.46
C PRO A 99 17.78 -33.49 -18.77
N VAL A 100 17.89 -32.65 -17.73
CA VAL A 100 17.84 -31.19 -17.77
C VAL A 100 19.07 -30.63 -17.07
N GLN A 101 19.89 -29.87 -17.79
CA GLN A 101 21.09 -29.25 -17.24
C GLN A 101 20.77 -27.92 -16.55
N LEU A 102 21.33 -27.72 -15.37
CA LEU A 102 21.13 -26.54 -14.51
C LEU A 102 22.27 -25.54 -14.68
N ASP A 103 21.93 -24.26 -14.70
CA ASP A 103 22.88 -23.14 -14.78
C ASP A 103 23.82 -23.10 -13.55
N ALA A 104 23.34 -23.54 -12.38
CA ALA A 104 24.12 -23.69 -11.16
C ALA A 104 23.75 -24.99 -10.43
N ALA A 105 24.69 -25.52 -9.65
CA ALA A 105 24.45 -26.73 -8.84
C ALA A 105 23.43 -26.40 -7.74
N THR A 106 22.54 -27.35 -7.45
CA THR A 106 21.57 -27.20 -6.36
C THR A 106 22.31 -27.18 -5.01
N GLN A 107 21.83 -26.37 -4.08
CA GLN A 107 22.47 -26.18 -2.78
C GLN A 107 21.47 -26.41 -1.65
N ILE A 108 21.93 -26.88 -0.49
CA ILE A 108 21.14 -26.82 0.75
C ILE A 108 21.68 -25.66 1.58
N GLN A 109 20.80 -24.73 1.95
CA GLN A 109 21.10 -23.68 2.93
C GLN A 109 19.96 -23.60 3.95
N LYS A 110 20.33 -23.51 5.24
CA LYS A 110 19.39 -23.51 6.38
C LYS A 110 18.29 -24.59 6.29
N GLY A 111 18.65 -25.78 5.82
CA GLY A 111 17.72 -26.92 5.70
C GLY A 111 16.78 -26.89 4.49
N GLN A 112 16.91 -25.92 3.58
CA GLN A 112 16.10 -25.82 2.36
C GLN A 112 16.95 -26.05 1.10
N VAL A 113 16.40 -26.81 0.14
CA VAL A 113 17.02 -27.00 -1.18
C VAL A 113 16.74 -25.78 -2.04
N LEU A 114 17.80 -25.15 -2.53
CA LEU A 114 17.79 -24.00 -3.41
C LEU A 114 18.13 -24.43 -4.84
N VAL A 115 17.34 -23.96 -5.80
CA VAL A 115 17.53 -24.26 -7.23
C VAL A 115 17.57 -23.00 -8.09
N PRO A 116 18.24 -23.02 -9.25
CA PRO A 116 18.24 -21.91 -10.18
C PRO A 116 16.82 -21.49 -10.56
N LEU A 117 16.55 -20.18 -10.51
CA LEU A 117 15.25 -19.64 -10.85
C LEU A 117 14.78 -20.03 -12.26
N ARG A 118 15.70 -20.11 -13.22
CA ARG A 118 15.42 -20.52 -14.60
C ARG A 118 14.90 -21.95 -14.70
N PHE A 119 15.39 -22.84 -13.84
CA PHE A 119 14.93 -24.23 -13.79
C PHE A 119 13.45 -24.30 -13.42
N VAL A 120 12.98 -23.45 -12.49
CA VAL A 120 11.56 -23.37 -12.13
C VAL A 120 10.68 -23.09 -13.36
N SER A 121 11.11 -22.16 -14.21
CA SER A 121 10.39 -21.79 -15.44
C SER A 121 10.32 -22.94 -16.43
N GLN A 122 11.45 -23.63 -16.65
CA GLN A 122 11.55 -24.72 -17.62
C GLN A 122 10.82 -25.99 -17.16
N SER A 123 10.83 -26.26 -15.86
CA SER A 123 10.35 -27.52 -15.31
C SER A 123 8.83 -27.59 -15.19
N LEU A 124 8.16 -26.50 -14.81
CA LEU A 124 6.72 -26.47 -14.53
C LEU A 124 5.90 -25.65 -15.55
N GLY A 125 6.53 -25.21 -16.65
CA GLY A 125 5.86 -24.39 -17.68
C GLY A 125 5.40 -23.01 -17.17
N ALA A 126 5.93 -22.55 -16.03
CA ALA A 126 5.59 -21.28 -15.43
C ALA A 126 6.36 -20.14 -16.10
N LYS A 127 5.68 -19.01 -16.35
CA LYS A 127 6.34 -17.79 -16.82
C LYS A 127 7.04 -17.14 -15.65
N VAL A 128 8.36 -16.95 -15.77
CA VAL A 128 9.20 -16.32 -14.75
C VAL A 128 9.78 -15.03 -15.28
N ASN A 129 9.61 -13.94 -14.54
CA ASN A 129 10.20 -12.64 -14.81
C ASN A 129 11.13 -12.21 -13.66
N TRP A 130 12.32 -11.70 -14.00
CA TRP A 130 13.25 -11.12 -13.03
C TRP A 130 13.38 -9.62 -13.29
N ASP A 131 12.96 -8.82 -12.32
CA ASP A 131 13.20 -7.39 -12.31
C ASP A 131 14.48 -7.08 -11.53
N LYS A 132 15.52 -6.66 -12.26
CA LYS A 132 16.83 -6.33 -11.70
C LYS A 132 16.81 -5.05 -10.86
N THR A 133 15.91 -4.11 -11.17
CA THR A 133 15.78 -2.81 -10.49
C THR A 133 15.11 -2.97 -9.15
N THR A 134 14.02 -3.74 -9.09
CA THR A 134 13.26 -4.01 -7.86
C THR A 134 13.67 -5.31 -7.16
N ARG A 135 14.65 -6.03 -7.70
CA ARG A 135 15.15 -7.34 -7.21
C ARG A 135 13.99 -8.31 -6.94
N THR A 136 13.00 -8.32 -7.84
CA THR A 136 11.76 -9.07 -7.68
C THR A 136 11.66 -10.18 -8.72
N VAL A 137 11.42 -11.40 -8.24
CA VAL A 137 11.03 -12.55 -9.04
C VAL A 137 9.51 -12.61 -9.13
N THR A 138 8.95 -12.66 -10.34
CA THR A 138 7.51 -12.91 -10.55
C THR A 138 7.31 -14.23 -11.29
N ILE A 139 6.43 -15.11 -10.79
CA ILE A 139 6.12 -16.42 -11.36
C ILE A 139 4.61 -16.55 -11.57
N SER A 140 4.15 -16.99 -12.74
CA SER A 140 2.71 -17.19 -13.02
C SER A 140 2.45 -18.50 -13.78
N ASN A 141 1.39 -19.22 -13.40
CA ASN A 141 0.87 -20.37 -14.15
C ASN A 141 0.19 -19.91 -15.45
N GLN A 142 0.42 -20.61 -16.58
CA GLN A 142 -0.47 -20.50 -17.74
C GLN A 142 -1.77 -21.26 -17.47
N ALA A 143 -2.92 -20.68 -17.83
CA ALA A 143 -4.20 -21.35 -17.80
C ALA A 143 -4.43 -22.09 -19.13
N ASP A 144 -4.51 -23.42 -19.08
CA ASP A 144 -4.99 -24.25 -20.18
C ASP A 144 -6.49 -24.02 -20.38
N GLY A 145 -6.86 -23.63 -21.60
CA GLY A 145 -8.24 -23.44 -22.04
C GLY A 145 -8.49 -24.17 -23.34
N SER A 146 -8.63 -25.50 -23.27
CA SER A 146 -9.19 -26.31 -24.35
C SER A 146 -10.69 -26.09 -24.43
N THR A 147 -11.19 -25.46 -25.50
CA THR A 147 -12.51 -25.79 -26.07
C THR A 147 -12.48 -25.63 -27.59
N THR A 148 -12.75 -26.76 -28.24
CA THR A 148 -13.04 -26.92 -29.66
C THR A 148 -14.41 -26.31 -29.96
N GLY A 149 -14.49 -25.53 -31.03
CA GLY A 149 -15.72 -24.97 -31.56
C GLY A 149 -15.46 -24.31 -32.92
N ASP A 150 -15.45 -25.13 -33.96
CA ASP A 150 -15.32 -24.73 -35.35
C ASP A 150 -16.64 -24.15 -35.87
N GLN A 151 -16.64 -22.92 -36.41
CA GLN A 151 -17.47 -22.51 -37.54
C GLN A 151 -16.81 -21.32 -38.26
N THR A 152 -16.54 -21.56 -39.54
CA THR A 152 -16.27 -20.64 -40.64
C THR A 152 -17.20 -19.42 -40.69
N ASN A 153 -16.71 -18.22 -41.06
CA ASN A 153 -17.03 -17.57 -42.34
C ASN A 153 -16.39 -16.16 -42.49
N SER A 154 -15.84 -15.93 -43.70
CA SER A 154 -15.76 -14.69 -44.49
C SER A 154 -15.23 -13.37 -43.90
N LEU A 155 -14.07 -12.97 -44.41
CA LEU A 155 -13.53 -11.61 -44.39
C LEU A 155 -14.35 -10.67 -45.29
N SER A 156 -14.80 -9.54 -44.74
CA SER A 156 -15.09 -8.34 -45.53
C SER A 156 -14.33 -7.16 -44.95
N SER A 157 -13.53 -6.54 -45.81
CA SER A 157 -12.68 -5.39 -45.56
C SER A 157 -13.50 -4.13 -45.25
N LYS A 158 -13.63 -3.82 -43.96
CA LYS A 158 -14.04 -2.48 -43.51
C LYS A 158 -12.78 -1.66 -43.23
N PRO A 159 -12.67 -0.41 -43.75
CA PRO A 159 -11.58 0.49 -43.38
C PRO A 159 -11.58 0.69 -41.87
N LEU A 160 -10.38 0.67 -41.30
CA LEU A 160 -10.15 0.88 -39.89
C LEU A 160 -10.64 2.29 -39.51
N THR A 161 -11.49 2.35 -38.49
CA THR A 161 -12.05 3.59 -37.98
C THR A 161 -10.96 4.43 -37.31
N ALA A 162 -10.99 5.73 -37.61
CA ALA A 162 -10.13 6.77 -37.02
C ALA A 162 -9.98 6.60 -35.50
N PRO A 163 -8.83 7.05 -34.92
CA PRO A 163 -8.53 6.88 -33.50
C PRO A 163 -9.71 7.31 -32.64
N VAL A 164 -10.22 6.37 -31.83
CA VAL A 164 -11.22 6.64 -30.80
C VAL A 164 -10.57 7.57 -29.79
N THR A 165 -10.73 8.87 -29.99
CA THR A 165 -10.12 9.91 -29.15
C THR A 165 -10.86 10.10 -27.83
N LYS A 166 -11.99 9.39 -27.62
CA LYS A 166 -12.64 9.22 -26.33
C LYS A 166 -13.36 7.88 -26.32
N VAL A 167 -12.86 6.91 -25.55
CA VAL A 167 -13.73 5.84 -25.06
C VAL A 167 -14.66 6.48 -24.03
N THR A 168 -15.79 7.01 -24.50
CA THR A 168 -16.93 7.33 -23.64
C THR A 168 -17.59 6.01 -23.27
N TYR A 169 -17.43 5.58 -22.02
CA TYR A 169 -18.41 4.68 -21.43
C TYR A 169 -19.72 5.46 -21.40
N ASP A 170 -20.74 4.94 -22.07
CA ASP A 170 -22.12 5.42 -21.90
C ASP A 170 -22.48 5.22 -20.43
N THR A 171 -22.26 6.25 -19.65
CA THR A 171 -22.51 6.27 -18.22
C THR A 171 -23.55 7.34 -17.99
N TYR A 172 -24.81 6.92 -18.06
CA TYR A 172 -25.93 7.72 -17.59
C TYR A 172 -25.83 7.78 -16.06
N TYR A 173 -25.06 8.73 -15.55
CA TYR A 173 -25.08 9.09 -14.14
C TYR A 173 -26.24 10.07 -13.93
N ASN A 174 -27.27 9.65 -13.20
CA ASN A 174 -28.36 10.57 -12.82
C ASN A 174 -27.94 11.55 -11.71
N ASP A 175 -26.87 11.22 -10.97
CA ASP A 175 -26.36 11.99 -9.84
C ASP A 175 -24.84 12.18 -9.91
N SER A 176 -24.36 13.32 -9.43
CA SER A 176 -22.94 13.68 -9.33
C SER A 176 -22.54 13.89 -7.88
N LEU A 177 -21.35 13.45 -7.49
CA LEU A 177 -20.83 13.61 -6.13
C LEU A 177 -19.59 14.51 -6.12
N THR A 178 -19.63 15.53 -5.27
CA THR A 178 -18.45 16.36 -4.92
C THR A 178 -17.79 15.79 -3.66
N TYR A 179 -16.53 16.13 -3.42
CA TYR A 179 -15.81 15.76 -2.21
C TYR A 179 -16.51 16.32 -0.96
N ASP A 180 -16.93 17.59 -1.00
CA ASP A 180 -17.57 18.26 0.13
C ASP A 180 -18.93 17.63 0.47
N ASP A 181 -19.71 17.23 -0.55
CA ASP A 181 -20.98 16.54 -0.33
C ASP A 181 -20.76 15.13 0.24
N ALA A 182 -19.75 14.41 -0.25
CA ALA A 182 -19.36 13.11 0.30
C ALA A 182 -18.99 13.21 1.79
N VAL A 183 -18.23 14.25 2.17
CA VAL A 183 -17.86 14.49 3.58
C VAL A 183 -19.09 14.78 4.43
N LYS A 184 -20.01 15.65 3.97
CA LYS A 184 -21.23 15.97 4.71
C LYS A 184 -22.08 14.73 4.95
N LEU A 185 -22.25 13.90 3.91
CA LEU A 185 -22.98 12.65 3.99
C LEU A 185 -22.32 11.68 4.99
N ALA A 186 -21.00 11.51 4.91
CA ALA A 186 -20.26 10.64 5.83
C ALA A 186 -20.38 11.07 7.30
N ILE A 187 -20.25 12.38 7.58
CA ILE A 187 -20.38 12.91 8.93
C ILE A 187 -21.82 12.72 9.46
N ALA A 188 -22.83 12.93 8.61
CA ALA A 188 -24.23 12.78 9.00
C ALA A 188 -24.61 11.32 9.30
N ASP A 189 -24.08 10.37 8.53
CA ASP A 189 -24.37 8.95 8.73
C ASP A 189 -23.58 8.35 9.90
N SER A 190 -22.34 8.82 10.14
CA SER A 190 -21.39 8.26 11.11
C SER A 190 -21.94 8.03 12.52
N THR A 191 -21.88 6.77 12.96
CA THR A 191 -22.16 6.35 14.34
C THR A 191 -21.10 6.81 15.33
N SER A 192 -19.84 6.88 14.90
CA SER A 192 -18.71 7.37 15.71
C SER A 192 -18.87 8.85 16.08
N VAL A 193 -19.37 9.68 15.15
CA VAL A 193 -19.69 11.09 15.43
C VAL A 193 -20.81 11.19 16.47
N LYS A 194 -21.92 10.47 16.28
CA LYS A 194 -23.06 10.45 17.22
C LYS A 194 -22.63 9.97 18.61
N THR A 195 -21.77 8.96 18.68
CA THR A 195 -21.21 8.42 19.94
C THR A 195 -20.28 9.42 20.62
N GLY A 196 -19.45 10.13 19.85
CA GLY A 196 -18.58 11.19 20.36
C GLY A 196 -19.38 12.36 20.95
N GLU A 197 -20.45 12.79 20.27
CA GLU A 197 -21.37 13.83 20.77
C GLU A 197 -22.03 13.42 22.10
N ALA A 198 -22.54 12.19 22.19
CA ALA A 198 -23.10 11.65 23.43
C ALA A 198 -22.06 11.56 24.56
N SER A 199 -20.81 11.20 24.22
CA SER A 199 -19.70 11.11 25.18
C SER A 199 -19.32 12.48 25.75
N ILE A 200 -19.40 13.55 24.93
CA ILE A 200 -19.18 14.93 25.38
C ILE A 200 -20.28 15.35 26.38
N ASP A 201 -21.54 15.06 26.09
CA ASP A 201 -22.65 15.37 27.01
C ASP A 201 -22.51 14.61 28.33
N GLN A 202 -22.18 13.31 28.27
CA GLN A 202 -21.94 12.49 29.45
C GLN A 202 -20.77 13.03 30.29
N ALA A 203 -19.62 13.29 29.67
CA ALA A 203 -18.45 13.82 30.37
C ALA A 203 -18.74 15.21 30.98
N GLY A 204 -19.49 16.05 30.27
CA GLY A 204 -19.90 17.37 30.77
C GLY A 204 -20.82 17.28 31.98
N LYS A 205 -21.76 16.33 32.01
CA LYS A 205 -22.61 16.07 33.18
C LYS A 205 -21.80 15.59 34.38
N ILE A 206 -20.90 14.61 34.18
CA ILE A 206 -20.03 14.09 35.24
C ILE A 206 -19.13 15.19 35.81
N MET A 207 -18.53 16.00 34.95
CA MET A 207 -17.69 17.13 35.36
C MET A 207 -18.49 18.14 36.19
N LYS A 208 -19.70 18.52 35.75
CA LYS A 208 -20.57 19.44 36.50
C LYS A 208 -20.97 18.90 37.87
N GLU A 209 -21.32 17.61 37.97
CA GLU A 209 -21.66 16.99 39.25
C GLU A 209 -20.44 16.89 40.17
N THR A 210 -19.27 16.53 39.65
CA THR A 210 -18.02 16.48 40.42
C THR A 210 -17.62 17.87 40.93
N GLY A 211 -17.86 18.91 40.13
CA GLY A 211 -17.59 20.30 40.49
C GLY A 211 -18.40 20.82 41.68
N LYS A 212 -19.58 20.23 41.97
CA LYS A 212 -20.39 20.62 43.14
C LYS A 212 -19.75 20.25 44.48
N ASN A 213 -18.79 19.31 44.47
CA ASN A 213 -18.09 18.86 45.67
C ASN A 213 -16.84 19.69 45.98
N ILE A 214 -16.55 20.73 45.19
CA ILE A 214 -15.41 21.62 45.40
C ILE A 214 -15.90 22.85 46.16
N ASP A 215 -15.42 23.03 47.39
CA ASP A 215 -15.70 24.25 48.16
C ASP A 215 -14.70 25.37 47.84
N PHE A 216 -13.42 25.00 47.62
CA PHE A 216 -12.36 25.93 47.23
C PHE A 216 -11.29 25.24 46.38
N VAL A 217 -10.45 26.04 45.70
CA VAL A 217 -9.29 25.54 44.95
C VAL A 217 -8.08 25.49 45.90
N PRO A 218 -7.52 24.31 46.22
CA PRO A 218 -6.40 24.19 47.14
C PRO A 218 -5.12 24.83 46.57
N ALA A 219 -4.49 25.69 47.37
CA ALA A 219 -3.20 26.29 47.02
C ALA A 219 -2.01 25.36 47.35
N GLU A 220 -2.13 24.58 48.43
CA GLU A 220 -1.16 23.60 48.94
C GLU A 220 -1.93 22.41 49.58
N ALA A 221 -1.23 21.32 49.86
CA ALA A 221 -1.82 20.16 50.55
C ALA A 221 -2.39 20.55 51.91
N GLY A 222 -3.61 20.13 52.21
CA GLY A 222 -4.29 20.51 53.44
C GLY A 222 -5.44 19.59 53.79
N ASP A 223 -6.66 20.01 53.46
CA ASP A 223 -7.86 19.19 53.68
C ASP A 223 -7.91 18.04 52.68
N GLU A 224 -7.69 16.81 53.17
CA GLU A 224 -7.62 15.61 52.33
C GLU A 224 -8.90 15.36 51.51
N GLY A 225 -10.06 15.76 52.05
CA GLY A 225 -11.34 15.65 51.36
C GLY A 225 -11.42 16.59 50.16
N GLN A 226 -11.07 17.86 50.37
CA GLN A 226 -11.07 18.90 49.33
C GLN A 226 -9.96 18.69 48.30
N ASP A 227 -8.76 18.26 48.72
CA ASP A 227 -7.67 17.91 47.81
C ASP A 227 -8.08 16.76 46.87
N LYS A 228 -8.77 15.75 47.40
CA LYS A 228 -9.31 14.65 46.59
C LYS A 228 -10.45 15.11 45.68
N ALA A 229 -11.36 15.95 46.17
CA ALA A 229 -12.46 16.50 45.37
C ALA A 229 -11.93 17.33 44.19
N PHE A 230 -10.95 18.21 44.43
CA PHE A 230 -10.33 19.04 43.41
C PHE A 230 -9.56 18.21 42.37
N LYS A 231 -8.75 17.23 42.79
CA LYS A 231 -8.09 16.28 41.86
C LYS A 231 -9.12 15.52 41.00
N GLY A 232 -10.20 15.07 41.60
CA GLY A 232 -11.31 14.40 40.90
C GLY A 232 -11.97 15.30 39.85
N TYR A 233 -12.21 16.57 40.19
CA TYR A 233 -12.72 17.54 39.22
C TYR A 233 -11.72 17.81 38.10
N ALA A 234 -10.45 18.05 38.40
CA ALA A 234 -9.41 18.27 37.39
C ALA A 234 -9.35 17.12 36.37
N GLN A 235 -9.46 15.87 36.85
CA GLN A 235 -9.53 14.69 36.00
C GLN A 235 -10.80 14.65 35.13
N THR A 236 -11.97 14.97 35.69
CA THR A 236 -13.24 14.96 34.93
C THR A 236 -13.34 16.11 33.92
N ASN A 237 -12.77 17.28 34.25
CA ASN A 237 -12.61 18.40 33.31
C ASN A 237 -11.68 18.03 32.15
N LEU A 238 -10.53 17.40 32.43
CA LEU A 238 -9.67 16.86 31.38
C LEU A 238 -10.43 15.88 30.48
N ASN A 239 -11.20 14.96 31.06
CA ASN A 239 -11.97 13.98 30.27
C ASN A 239 -13.01 14.66 29.36
N TYR A 240 -13.65 15.73 29.82
CA TYR A 240 -14.61 16.50 29.03
C TYR A 240 -13.95 17.23 27.85
N GLU A 241 -12.84 17.92 28.09
CA GLU A 241 -12.09 18.61 27.03
C GLU A 241 -11.44 17.62 26.04
N ALA A 242 -10.94 16.48 26.54
CA ALA A 242 -10.48 15.37 25.73
C ALA A 242 -11.59 14.82 24.82
N ALA A 243 -12.81 14.65 25.33
CA ALA A 243 -13.94 14.16 24.54
C ALA A 243 -14.28 15.10 23.36
N LYS A 244 -14.22 16.42 23.56
CA LYS A 244 -14.42 17.41 22.48
C LYS A 244 -13.35 17.27 21.40
N LYS A 245 -12.08 17.31 21.80
CA LYS A 245 -10.96 17.20 20.85
C LYS A 245 -10.95 15.87 20.12
N ASN A 246 -11.36 14.78 20.78
CA ASN A 246 -11.50 13.47 20.14
C ASN A 246 -12.62 13.46 19.08
N LEU A 247 -13.73 14.18 19.30
CA LEU A 247 -14.78 14.32 18.28
C LEU A 247 -14.27 15.10 17.06
N ASP A 248 -13.50 16.17 17.26
CA ASP A 248 -12.90 16.92 16.17
C ASP A 248 -11.93 16.04 15.37
N MET A 249 -11.05 15.30 16.05
CA MET A 249 -10.19 14.30 15.41
C MET A 249 -10.98 13.22 14.65
N THR A 250 -12.11 12.77 15.20
CA THR A 250 -12.98 11.78 14.54
C THR A 250 -13.54 12.35 13.24
N LYS A 251 -14.02 13.60 13.25
CA LYS A 251 -14.52 14.28 12.04
C LYS A 251 -13.42 14.48 11.01
N GLU A 252 -12.23 14.89 11.43
CA GLU A 252 -11.06 15.04 10.54
C GLU A 252 -10.59 13.70 9.95
N GLY A 253 -10.62 12.62 10.74
CA GLY A 253 -10.35 11.26 10.29
C GLY A 253 -11.34 10.80 9.23
N ILE A 254 -12.64 11.10 9.40
CA ILE A 254 -13.67 10.82 8.39
C ILE A 254 -13.41 11.63 7.12
N GLN A 255 -13.09 12.92 7.23
CA GLN A 255 -12.78 13.77 6.07
C GLN A 255 -11.60 13.21 5.26
N TYR A 256 -10.55 12.74 5.94
CA TYR A 256 -9.39 12.10 5.31
C TYR A 256 -9.76 10.76 4.67
N ASN A 257 -10.50 9.90 5.36
CA ASN A 257 -10.93 8.61 4.82
C ASN A 257 -11.78 8.79 3.56
N VAL A 258 -12.73 9.72 3.58
CA VAL A 258 -13.53 10.08 2.39
C VAL A 258 -12.61 10.56 1.27
N LYS A 259 -11.61 11.42 1.55
CA LYS A 259 -10.67 11.90 0.54
C LYS A 259 -9.88 10.76 -0.09
N ASP A 260 -9.33 9.87 0.73
CA ASP A 260 -8.56 8.70 0.28
C ASP A 260 -9.41 7.77 -0.58
N LEU A 261 -10.62 7.43 -0.14
CA LEU A 261 -11.56 6.58 -0.90
C LEU A 261 -12.01 7.23 -2.21
N TYR A 262 -12.31 8.53 -2.18
CA TYR A 262 -12.67 9.32 -3.36
C TYR A 262 -11.54 9.34 -4.40
N ASN A 263 -10.30 9.61 -3.96
CA ASN A 263 -9.12 9.62 -4.82
C ASN A 263 -8.80 8.21 -5.36
N LYS A 264 -8.93 7.17 -4.54
CA LYS A 264 -8.79 5.76 -4.99
C LYS A 264 -9.84 5.40 -6.03
N LEU A 265 -11.08 5.87 -5.88
CA LEU A 265 -12.14 5.64 -6.86
C LEU A 265 -11.80 6.28 -8.22
N LEU A 266 -11.27 7.51 -8.23
CA LEU A 266 -10.74 8.14 -9.45
C LEU A 266 -9.64 7.28 -10.12
N GLN A 267 -8.68 6.79 -9.33
CA GLN A 267 -7.61 5.90 -9.83
C GLN A 267 -8.19 4.61 -10.44
N LYS A 268 -9.22 4.01 -9.82
CA LYS A 268 -9.87 2.81 -10.38
C LYS A 268 -10.65 3.09 -11.66
N GLN A 269 -11.29 4.26 -11.79
CA GLN A 269 -11.91 4.67 -13.04
C GLN A 269 -10.88 4.81 -14.16
N ASN A 270 -9.70 5.37 -13.85
CA ASN A 270 -8.59 5.48 -14.79
C ASN A 270 -8.02 4.10 -15.17
N ALA A 271 -7.87 3.18 -14.21
CA ALA A 271 -7.41 1.82 -14.47
C ALA A 271 -8.32 1.04 -15.43
N VAL A 272 -9.65 1.19 -15.30
CA VAL A 272 -10.61 0.57 -16.22
C VAL A 272 -10.49 1.14 -17.63
N LYS A 273 -10.37 2.46 -17.77
CA LYS A 273 -10.12 3.12 -19.07
C LYS A 273 -8.86 2.58 -19.72
N LEU A 274 -7.75 2.49 -18.98
CA LEU A 274 -6.48 1.98 -19.50
C LEU A 274 -6.58 0.53 -19.94
N ALA A 275 -7.22 -0.32 -19.13
CA ALA A 275 -7.40 -1.73 -19.45
C ALA A 275 -8.19 -1.93 -20.75
N ALA A 276 -9.22 -1.12 -20.99
CA ALA A 276 -9.97 -1.16 -22.25
C ALA A 276 -9.12 -0.71 -23.46
N LEU A 277 -8.33 0.34 -23.32
CA LEU A 277 -7.43 0.79 -24.39
C LEU A 277 -6.35 -0.26 -24.72
N ASN A 278 -5.87 -1.00 -23.71
CA ASN A 278 -4.93 -2.11 -23.92
C ASN A 278 -5.58 -3.31 -24.61
N ILE A 279 -6.89 -3.53 -24.46
CA ILE A 279 -7.61 -4.55 -25.25
C ILE A 279 -7.64 -4.13 -26.72
N GLU A 280 -8.01 -2.88 -27.01
CA GLU A 280 -8.03 -2.38 -28.38
C GLU A 280 -6.64 -2.47 -29.05
N ASP A 281 -5.56 -2.18 -28.30
CA ASP A 281 -4.18 -2.42 -28.76
C ASP A 281 -3.93 -3.89 -29.15
N ALA A 282 -4.32 -4.81 -28.27
CA ALA A 282 -4.12 -6.25 -28.48
C ALA A 282 -4.96 -6.80 -29.63
N GLU A 283 -6.19 -6.32 -29.82
CA GLU A 283 -7.05 -6.66 -30.96
C GLU A 283 -6.41 -6.20 -32.28
N ARG A 284 -5.88 -4.98 -32.32
CA ARG A 284 -5.17 -4.45 -33.49
C ARG A 284 -3.92 -5.29 -33.80
N LYS A 285 -3.15 -5.67 -32.78
CA LYS A 285 -1.98 -6.57 -32.92
C LYS A 285 -2.36 -7.96 -33.44
N LEU A 286 -3.44 -8.53 -32.92
CA LEU A 286 -3.95 -9.82 -33.38
C LEU A 286 -4.37 -9.76 -34.85
N LYS A 287 -5.07 -8.71 -35.25
CA LYS A 287 -5.46 -8.49 -36.65
C LYS A 287 -4.24 -8.39 -37.57
N VAL A 288 -3.20 -7.66 -37.16
CA VAL A 288 -1.95 -7.58 -37.92
C VAL A 288 -1.27 -8.95 -38.03
N ALA A 289 -1.22 -9.73 -36.95
CA ALA A 289 -0.63 -11.07 -36.96
C ALA A 289 -1.39 -12.03 -37.88
N GLN A 290 -2.73 -11.98 -37.87
CA GLN A 290 -3.58 -12.78 -38.75
C GLN A 290 -3.36 -12.43 -40.23
N ILE A 291 -3.33 -11.15 -40.58
CA ILE A 291 -3.04 -10.69 -41.94
C ILE A 291 -1.68 -11.18 -42.41
N LYS A 292 -0.64 -11.07 -41.57
CA LYS A 292 0.70 -11.56 -41.91
C LYS A 292 0.69 -13.07 -42.16
N ARG A 293 -0.01 -13.85 -41.32
CA ARG A 293 -0.15 -15.29 -41.50
C ARG A 293 -0.85 -15.63 -42.82
N ASP A 294 -1.96 -14.95 -43.12
CA ASP A 294 -2.74 -15.18 -44.34
C ASP A 294 -1.94 -14.91 -45.62
N ASN A 295 -0.98 -13.97 -45.53
CA ASN A 295 -0.03 -13.68 -46.60
C ASN A 295 1.28 -14.49 -46.50
N GLN A 296 1.32 -15.52 -45.65
CA GLN A 296 2.50 -16.39 -45.42
C GLN A 296 3.76 -15.64 -44.96
N MET A 297 3.58 -14.45 -44.38
CA MET A 297 4.66 -13.59 -43.87
C MET A 297 4.95 -13.81 -42.38
N SER A 298 4.09 -14.54 -41.66
CA SER A 298 4.30 -14.91 -40.26
C SER A 298 3.76 -16.31 -39.97
N SER A 299 4.17 -16.87 -38.83
CA SER A 299 3.74 -18.20 -38.37
C SER A 299 2.47 -18.12 -37.49
N ASP A 300 1.79 -19.26 -37.33
CA ASP A 300 0.69 -19.43 -36.37
C ASP A 300 1.10 -19.13 -34.92
N TYR A 301 2.40 -19.21 -34.62
CA TYR A 301 2.94 -18.83 -33.31
C TYR A 301 2.70 -17.35 -33.01
N GLU A 302 2.89 -16.44 -33.97
CA GLU A 302 2.63 -15.01 -33.76
C GLU A 302 1.15 -14.73 -33.49
N VAL A 303 0.25 -15.39 -34.22
CA VAL A 303 -1.20 -15.30 -33.98
C VAL A 303 -1.52 -15.82 -32.58
N THR A 304 -0.95 -16.96 -32.19
CA THR A 304 -1.12 -17.54 -30.85
C THR A 304 -0.65 -16.58 -29.75
N GLN A 305 0.51 -15.93 -29.91
CA GLN A 305 1.01 -14.95 -28.94
C GLN A 305 0.08 -13.73 -28.83
N ALA A 306 -0.39 -13.20 -29.97
CA ALA A 306 -1.30 -12.07 -29.97
C ALA A 306 -2.67 -12.42 -29.33
N THR A 307 -3.20 -13.62 -29.61
CA THR A 307 -4.42 -14.13 -28.96
C THR A 307 -4.23 -14.25 -27.45
N ASN A 308 -3.11 -14.82 -27.00
CA ASN A 308 -2.80 -14.94 -25.58
C ASN A 308 -2.72 -13.57 -24.88
N GLN A 309 -2.16 -12.56 -25.55
CA GLN A 309 -2.09 -11.20 -25.01
C GLN A 309 -3.48 -10.57 -24.92
N LEU A 310 -4.34 -10.76 -25.93
CA LEU A 310 -5.73 -10.29 -25.89
C LEU A 310 -6.49 -10.93 -24.72
N THR A 311 -6.40 -12.24 -24.55
CA THR A 311 -7.02 -12.96 -23.42
C THR A 311 -6.52 -12.43 -22.07
N GLN A 312 -5.21 -12.16 -21.94
CA GLN A 312 -4.65 -11.56 -20.73
C GLN A 312 -5.20 -10.16 -20.45
N ASN A 313 -5.32 -9.31 -21.49
CA ASN A 313 -5.85 -7.96 -21.36
C ASN A 313 -7.35 -7.96 -21.03
N GLN A 314 -8.12 -8.90 -21.57
CA GLN A 314 -9.53 -9.13 -21.21
C GLN A 314 -9.68 -9.51 -19.73
N ALA A 315 -8.86 -10.45 -19.24
CA ALA A 315 -8.85 -10.80 -17.82
C ALA A 315 -8.44 -9.60 -16.93
N ALA A 316 -7.50 -8.78 -17.38
CA ALA A 316 -7.08 -7.57 -16.66
C ALA A 316 -8.20 -6.51 -16.59
N LEU A 317 -8.99 -6.32 -17.66
CA LEU A 317 -10.15 -5.44 -17.64
C LEU A 317 -11.22 -5.92 -16.67
N GLU A 318 -11.54 -7.20 -16.67
CA GLU A 318 -12.53 -7.75 -15.74
C GLU A 318 -12.07 -7.60 -14.28
N LYS A 319 -10.77 -7.77 -14.01
CA LYS A 319 -10.21 -7.44 -12.70
C LYS A 319 -10.35 -5.95 -12.38
N ALA A 320 -10.00 -5.06 -13.30
CA ALA A 320 -10.08 -3.62 -13.08
C ALA A 320 -11.52 -3.15 -12.79
N LYS A 321 -12.52 -3.73 -13.47
CA LYS A 321 -13.95 -3.47 -13.21
C LYS A 321 -14.37 -3.91 -11.80
N LYS A 322 -13.96 -5.11 -11.37
CA LYS A 322 -14.22 -5.58 -10.00
C LYS A 322 -13.56 -4.71 -8.93
N ASP A 323 -12.33 -4.26 -9.19
CA ASP A 323 -11.62 -3.34 -8.31
C ASP A 323 -12.33 -1.97 -8.24
N LEU A 324 -12.90 -1.49 -9.36
CA LEU A 324 -13.71 -0.28 -9.42
C LEU A 324 -15.03 -0.43 -8.64
N ASP A 325 -15.74 -1.54 -8.82
CA ASP A 325 -16.96 -1.83 -8.06
C ASP A 325 -16.69 -1.88 -6.56
N SER A 326 -15.57 -2.49 -6.16
CA SER A 326 -15.14 -2.53 -4.76
C SER A 326 -14.86 -1.13 -4.22
N ALA A 327 -14.22 -0.25 -5.01
CA ALA A 327 -13.98 1.13 -4.62
C ALA A 327 -15.27 1.94 -4.42
N TYR A 328 -16.28 1.74 -5.29
CA TYR A 328 -17.61 2.33 -5.09
C TYR A 328 -18.25 1.83 -3.79
N VAL A 329 -18.23 0.52 -3.55
CA VAL A 329 -18.80 -0.06 -2.32
C VAL A 329 -18.12 0.53 -1.08
N SER A 330 -16.80 0.65 -1.07
CA SER A 330 -16.06 1.23 0.06
C SER A 330 -16.43 2.68 0.32
N LEU A 331 -16.54 3.52 -0.72
CA LEU A 331 -16.96 4.91 -0.54
C LEU A 331 -18.43 4.99 -0.10
N ASN A 332 -19.32 4.21 -0.73
CA ASN A 332 -20.75 4.19 -0.43
C ASN A 332 -21.03 3.80 1.02
N GLN A 333 -20.28 2.84 1.55
CA GLN A 333 -20.37 2.42 2.95
C GLN A 333 -20.07 3.56 3.93
N VAL A 334 -19.11 4.44 3.60
CA VAL A 334 -18.73 5.56 4.47
C VAL A 334 -19.70 6.73 4.35
N ILE A 335 -20.27 6.98 3.17
CA ILE A 335 -21.19 8.10 2.92
C ILE A 335 -22.68 7.75 3.11
N GLY A 336 -23.01 6.52 3.52
CA GLY A 336 -24.38 6.08 3.75
C GLY A 336 -25.20 5.80 2.49
N TYR A 337 -24.55 5.60 1.34
CA TYR A 337 -25.21 5.20 0.09
C TYR A 337 -25.38 3.68 -0.01
N LYS A 338 -26.29 3.25 -0.90
CA LYS A 338 -26.44 1.81 -1.17
C LYS A 338 -25.18 1.25 -1.85
N PRO A 339 -24.74 0.02 -1.56
CA PRO A 339 -23.52 -0.56 -2.15
C PRO A 339 -23.49 -0.55 -3.69
N GLU A 340 -24.64 -0.75 -4.32
CA GLU A 340 -24.81 -0.80 -5.78
C GLU A 340 -24.91 0.59 -6.45
N GLN A 341 -25.00 1.67 -5.68
CA GLN A 341 -25.15 3.01 -6.23
C GLN A 341 -23.88 3.45 -6.99
N ARG A 342 -24.08 4.16 -8.11
CA ARG A 342 -23.01 4.68 -8.98
C ARG A 342 -23.30 6.14 -9.32
N TYR A 343 -22.26 6.95 -9.44
CA TYR A 343 -22.34 8.40 -9.66
C TYR A 343 -21.07 8.92 -10.32
N GLU A 344 -21.15 10.11 -10.90
CA GLU A 344 -19.98 10.79 -11.45
C GLU A 344 -19.23 11.57 -10.36
N LEU A 345 -17.91 11.45 -10.35
CA LEU A 345 -17.04 12.25 -9.50
C LEU A 345 -16.71 13.58 -10.19
N LYS A 346 -17.19 14.70 -9.62
CA LYS A 346 -17.01 16.03 -10.21
C LYS A 346 -15.64 16.64 -9.93
N ASP A 347 -15.16 16.47 -8.70
CA ASP A 347 -13.91 17.07 -8.29
C ASP A 347 -12.75 16.18 -8.69
N LYS A 348 -11.74 16.78 -9.32
CA LYS A 348 -10.46 16.14 -9.63
C LYS A 348 -9.34 17.04 -9.13
N PRO A 349 -8.39 16.51 -8.36
CA PRO A 349 -7.30 17.32 -7.85
C PRO A 349 -6.43 17.83 -8.99
N VAL A 350 -6.04 19.09 -8.91
CA VAL A 350 -5.14 19.74 -9.87
C VAL A 350 -3.75 19.83 -9.26
N TYR A 351 -2.73 19.48 -10.05
CA TYR A 351 -1.36 19.57 -9.58
C TYR A 351 -1.00 21.01 -9.18
N SER A 352 -0.42 21.15 -8.00
CA SER A 352 0.18 22.38 -7.50
C SER A 352 1.47 22.03 -6.78
N GLU A 353 2.53 22.77 -7.10
CA GLU A 353 3.83 22.60 -6.44
C GLU A 353 3.68 22.81 -4.93
N PHE A 354 4.19 21.86 -4.17
CA PHE A 354 4.09 21.87 -2.72
C PHE A 354 5.19 22.76 -2.12
N LYS A 355 4.83 24.00 -1.78
CA LYS A 355 5.76 24.96 -1.16
C LYS A 355 5.42 25.10 0.32
N ASP A 356 6.17 24.41 1.17
CA ASP A 356 6.06 24.56 2.60
C ASP A 356 7.44 24.44 3.28
N ASN A 357 7.59 25.05 4.44
CA ASN A 357 8.76 24.93 5.30
C ASN A 357 8.48 23.86 6.35
N VAL A 358 9.15 22.71 6.21
CA VAL A 358 8.92 21.55 7.09
C VAL A 358 9.14 21.86 8.57
N GLU A 359 10.11 22.70 8.93
CA GLU A 359 10.40 23.05 10.33
C GLU A 359 9.29 23.94 10.92
N THR A 360 8.74 24.84 10.10
CA THR A 360 7.59 25.67 10.49
C THR A 360 6.35 24.80 10.67
N LYS A 361 6.11 23.84 9.76
CA LYS A 361 4.98 22.92 9.90
C LYS A 361 5.13 22.02 11.12
N VAL A 362 6.30 21.46 11.38
CA VAL A 362 6.57 20.65 12.58
C VAL A 362 6.16 21.46 13.81
N SER A 363 6.63 22.70 13.93
CA SER A 363 6.28 23.58 15.05
C SER A 363 4.77 23.80 15.18
N GLN A 364 4.07 24.08 14.06
CA GLN A 364 2.62 24.24 14.04
C GLN A 364 1.89 22.97 14.50
N VAL A 365 2.24 21.81 13.92
CA VAL A 365 1.63 20.52 14.23
C VAL A 365 1.84 20.13 15.69
N LEU A 366 3.04 20.38 16.25
CA LEU A 366 3.32 20.12 17.66
C LEU A 366 2.42 20.96 18.57
N THR A 367 2.16 22.22 18.22
CA THR A 367 1.27 23.10 19.02
C THR A 367 -0.22 22.81 18.87
N SER A 368 -0.67 22.32 17.71
CA SER A 368 -2.09 22.06 17.44
C SER A 368 -2.52 20.63 17.78
N SER A 369 -1.57 19.73 18.05
CA SER A 369 -1.85 18.31 18.25
C SER A 369 -2.63 18.04 19.54
N THR A 370 -3.79 17.41 19.39
CA THR A 370 -4.57 16.89 20.52
C THR A 370 -3.79 15.85 21.33
N ALA A 371 -2.97 15.00 20.70
CA ALA A 371 -2.22 13.97 21.41
C ALA A 371 -1.14 14.57 22.33
N ILE A 372 -0.46 15.64 21.88
CA ILE A 372 0.53 16.36 22.68
C ILE A 372 -0.17 17.11 23.81
N TRP A 373 -1.24 17.84 23.50
CA TRP A 373 -2.05 18.52 24.52
C TRP A 373 -2.53 17.54 25.61
N LEU A 374 -3.04 16.37 25.23
CA LEU A 374 -3.45 15.34 26.20
C LEU A 374 -2.29 14.84 27.06
N SER A 375 -1.11 14.67 26.47
CA SER A 375 0.08 14.22 27.20
C SER A 375 0.57 15.29 28.17
N GLU A 376 0.55 16.57 27.77
CA GLU A 376 0.89 17.72 28.62
C GLU A 376 -0.10 17.85 29.79
N GLN A 377 -1.41 17.71 29.54
CA GLN A 377 -2.41 17.71 30.61
C GLN A 377 -2.22 16.56 31.62
N LYS A 378 -1.68 15.42 31.19
CA LYS A 378 -1.32 14.32 32.12
C LYS A 378 -0.10 14.67 32.98
N VAL A 379 0.85 15.46 32.46
CA VAL A 379 1.95 16.02 33.26
C VAL A 379 1.38 16.95 34.32
N ASP A 380 0.49 17.88 33.92
CA ASP A 380 -0.15 18.83 34.85
C ASP A 380 -0.90 18.10 35.99
N LEU A 381 -1.59 16.99 35.68
CA LEU A 381 -2.27 16.18 36.69
C LEU A 381 -1.31 15.42 37.63
N ALA A 382 -0.18 14.94 37.11
CA ALA A 382 0.85 14.32 37.94
C ALA A 382 1.52 15.35 38.87
N GLU A 383 1.82 16.54 38.35
CA GLU A 383 2.36 17.66 39.13
C GLU A 383 1.36 18.16 40.18
N LEU A 384 0.08 18.26 39.84
CA LEU A 384 -1.00 18.55 40.79
C LEU A 384 -1.07 17.50 41.90
N SER A 385 -0.93 16.22 41.53
CA SER A 385 -0.94 15.11 42.48
C SER A 385 0.23 15.18 43.46
N LEU A 386 1.41 15.56 42.97
CA LEU A 386 2.63 15.80 43.75
C LEU A 386 2.50 17.03 44.66
N LYS A 387 1.96 18.14 44.14
CA LYS A 387 1.76 19.40 44.87
C LYS A 387 0.81 19.24 46.06
N LEU A 388 -0.24 18.45 45.86
CA LEU A 388 -1.25 18.13 46.86
C LEU A 388 -0.96 16.77 47.53
N TYR A 389 0.31 16.40 47.68
CA TYR A 389 0.70 15.16 48.35
C TYR A 389 0.57 15.32 49.87
N ASN A 390 -0.15 14.41 50.51
CA ASN A 390 -0.31 14.39 51.95
C ASN A 390 0.64 13.37 52.60
N PHE A 391 1.60 13.85 53.39
CA PHE A 391 2.58 13.03 54.10
C PHE A 391 1.99 12.26 55.30
N ASN A 392 0.79 12.64 55.76
CA ASN A 392 0.16 12.08 56.95
C ASN A 392 -0.81 10.93 56.63
N THR A 393 -1.17 10.73 55.35
CA THR A 393 -2.06 9.64 54.94
C THR A 393 -1.31 8.31 54.89
N GLN A 394 -1.77 7.33 55.66
CA GLN A 394 -1.20 5.99 55.67
C GLN A 394 -1.51 5.23 54.36
N GLY A 395 -0.50 4.55 53.81
CA GLY A 395 -0.65 3.74 52.60
C GLY A 395 -0.54 4.52 51.29
N ASN A 396 -0.17 5.81 51.33
CA ASN A 396 0.14 6.57 50.13
C ASN A 396 1.37 6.00 49.41
N THR A 397 1.31 6.05 48.07
CA THR A 397 2.49 5.84 47.22
C THR A 397 3.61 6.77 47.69
N PRO A 398 4.85 6.29 47.88
CA PRO A 398 5.96 7.13 48.34
C PRO A 398 6.11 8.41 47.50
N TYR A 399 6.49 9.53 48.14
CA TYR A 399 6.65 10.82 47.47
C TYR A 399 7.64 10.73 46.30
N GLU A 400 8.75 10.03 46.46
CA GLU A 400 9.74 9.80 45.42
C GLU A 400 9.15 9.05 44.22
N ALA A 401 8.21 8.13 44.46
CA ALA A 401 7.52 7.43 43.38
C ALA A 401 6.53 8.35 42.64
N GLN A 402 5.88 9.29 43.32
CA GLN A 402 5.06 10.34 42.67
C GLN A 402 5.92 11.30 41.83
N GLN A 403 7.14 11.63 42.26
CA GLN A 403 8.09 12.40 41.45
C GLN A 403 8.46 11.65 40.15
N LEU A 404 8.70 10.33 40.25
CA LEU A 404 8.96 9.50 39.08
C LEU A 404 7.76 9.43 38.13
N ASP A 405 6.53 9.55 38.62
CA ASP A 405 5.34 9.55 37.77
C ASP A 405 5.22 10.85 36.96
N VAL A 406 5.61 12.01 37.53
CA VAL A 406 5.79 13.26 36.76
C VAL A 406 6.85 13.07 35.67
N GLU A 407 8.01 12.53 36.03
CA GLU A 407 9.12 12.31 35.09
C GLU A 407 8.71 11.37 33.93
N LYS A 408 8.00 10.27 34.23
CA LYS A 408 7.45 9.36 33.21
C LYS A 408 6.45 10.07 32.28
N ALA A 409 5.57 10.91 32.82
CA ALA A 409 4.60 11.66 32.03
C ALA A 409 5.31 12.66 31.09
N GLN A 410 6.38 13.31 31.57
CA GLN A 410 7.22 14.19 30.76
C GLN A 410 7.92 13.41 29.64
N TYR A 411 8.53 12.26 29.94
CA TYR A 411 9.15 11.41 28.90
C TYR A 411 8.15 10.89 27.87
N ALA A 412 6.94 10.53 28.28
CA ALA A 412 5.87 10.14 27.36
C ALA A 412 5.48 11.29 26.41
N THR A 413 5.42 12.52 26.93
CA THR A 413 5.15 13.73 26.15
C THR A 413 6.25 13.98 25.12
N GLU A 414 7.52 13.92 25.53
CA GLU A 414 8.66 14.08 24.62
C GLU A 414 8.75 12.95 23.57
N GLY A 415 8.37 11.73 23.94
CA GLY A 415 8.19 10.63 22.99
C GLY A 415 7.13 10.95 21.93
N THR A 416 5.98 11.45 22.36
CA THR A 416 4.86 11.83 21.48
C THR A 416 5.25 12.95 20.52
N LYS A 417 5.96 13.98 21.02
CA LYS A 417 6.49 15.09 20.20
C LYS A 417 7.42 14.58 19.10
N ARG A 418 8.41 13.75 19.46
CA ARG A 418 9.36 13.17 18.49
C ARG A 418 8.68 12.32 17.42
N GLN A 419 7.74 11.46 17.81
CA GLN A 419 6.99 10.63 16.85
C GLN A 419 6.22 11.48 15.84
N LEU A 420 5.59 12.56 16.31
CA LEU A 420 4.81 13.43 15.44
C LEU A 420 5.70 14.27 14.51
N GLU A 421 6.85 14.74 15.01
CA GLU A 421 7.87 15.40 14.18
C GLU A 421 8.36 14.47 13.06
N GLU A 422 8.74 13.23 13.39
CA GLU A 422 9.19 12.23 12.42
C GLU A 422 8.10 11.93 11.39
N ALA A 423 6.83 11.85 11.80
CA ALA A 423 5.70 11.66 10.90
C ALA A 423 5.55 12.81 9.90
N VAL A 424 5.62 14.07 10.35
CA VAL A 424 5.55 15.27 9.47
C VAL A 424 6.71 15.28 8.47
N ARG A 425 7.94 15.02 8.93
CA ARG A 425 9.13 14.96 8.06
C ARG A 425 9.00 13.85 7.01
N THR A 426 8.48 12.69 7.42
CA THR A 426 8.25 11.55 6.51
C THR A 426 7.21 11.88 5.45
N LEU A 427 6.08 12.49 5.85
CA LEU A 427 5.05 12.93 4.92
C LEU A 427 5.58 13.97 3.93
N TYR A 428 6.35 14.95 4.40
CA TYR A 428 7.03 15.92 3.53
C TYR A 428 7.91 15.24 2.48
N ASN A 429 8.77 14.33 2.91
CA ASN A 429 9.68 13.61 2.01
C ASN A 429 8.93 12.73 1.01
N ASN A 430 7.84 12.08 1.43
CA ASN A 430 6.99 11.29 0.54
C ASN A 430 6.33 12.19 -0.53
N ILE A 431 5.78 13.34 -0.14
CA ILE A 431 5.22 14.31 -1.08
C ILE A 431 6.29 14.74 -2.08
N LYS A 432 7.48 15.14 -1.62
CA LYS A 432 8.59 15.54 -2.50
C LYS A 432 9.05 14.42 -3.44
N GLY A 433 9.07 13.17 -2.96
CA GLY A 433 9.33 12.00 -3.80
C GLY A 433 8.32 11.85 -4.93
N LEU A 434 7.01 11.98 -4.64
CA LEU A 434 5.96 11.92 -5.66
C LEU A 434 5.98 13.13 -6.60
N GLU A 435 6.30 14.33 -6.13
CA GLU A 435 6.49 15.51 -7.00
C GLU A 435 7.62 15.31 -7.99
N SER A 436 8.74 14.73 -7.55
CA SER A 436 9.84 14.38 -8.44
C SER A 436 9.43 13.36 -9.51
N GLN A 437 8.64 12.35 -9.14
CA GLN A 437 8.10 11.38 -10.11
C GLN A 437 7.13 12.04 -11.10
N TYR A 438 6.25 12.92 -10.61
CA TYR A 438 5.33 13.68 -11.45
C TYR A 438 6.10 14.53 -12.47
N SER A 439 7.14 15.26 -12.02
CA SER A 439 7.99 16.06 -12.92
C SER A 439 8.68 15.20 -13.99
N GLN A 440 9.13 14.00 -13.64
CA GLN A 440 9.72 13.07 -14.61
C GLN A 440 8.71 12.60 -15.65
N ILE A 441 7.49 12.27 -15.22
CA ILE A 441 6.40 11.89 -16.14
C ILE A 441 6.05 13.06 -17.06
N GLN A 442 5.92 14.28 -16.53
CA GLN A 442 5.63 15.47 -17.36
C GLN A 442 6.70 15.71 -18.44
N ALA A 443 7.98 15.55 -18.10
CA ALA A 443 9.06 15.64 -19.09
C ALA A 443 8.97 14.53 -20.16
N GLY A 444 8.66 13.30 -19.75
CA GLY A 444 8.43 12.18 -20.67
C GLY A 444 7.20 12.38 -21.57
N LEU A 445 6.16 13.04 -21.04
CA LEU A 445 4.90 13.30 -21.71
C LEU A 445 5.07 14.26 -22.90
N VAL A 446 5.94 15.27 -22.79
CA VAL A 446 6.33 16.14 -23.91
C VAL A 446 6.94 15.33 -25.06
N SER A 447 7.83 14.39 -24.71
CA SER A 447 8.48 13.51 -25.70
C SER A 447 7.47 12.53 -26.32
N ALA A 448 6.56 11.96 -25.51
CA ALA A 448 5.53 11.05 -25.96
C ALA A 448 4.53 11.74 -26.92
N ARG A 449 4.10 12.97 -26.60
CA ARG A 449 3.23 13.77 -27.47
C ARG A 449 3.91 14.08 -28.80
N SER A 450 5.16 14.50 -28.76
CA SER A 450 5.95 14.75 -29.98
C SER A 450 6.08 13.48 -30.84
N ALA A 451 6.29 12.31 -30.21
CA ALA A 451 6.35 11.03 -30.90
C ALA A 451 5.00 10.63 -31.52
N ALA A 452 3.88 10.88 -30.83
CA ALA A 452 2.54 10.65 -31.36
C ALA A 452 2.22 11.55 -32.56
N ASP A 453 2.59 12.83 -32.50
CA ASP A 453 2.44 13.77 -33.61
C ASP A 453 3.28 13.35 -34.83
N MET A 454 4.52 12.90 -34.59
CA MET A 454 5.37 12.36 -35.66
C MET A 454 4.78 11.09 -36.28
N ALA A 455 4.31 10.15 -35.46
CA ALA A 455 3.69 8.92 -35.95
C ALA A 455 2.46 9.24 -36.82
N LYS A 456 1.64 10.21 -36.40
CA LYS A 456 0.50 10.69 -37.19
C LYS A 456 0.93 11.28 -38.53
N LYS A 457 1.91 12.20 -38.54
CA LYS A 457 2.43 12.78 -39.79
C LYS A 457 3.04 11.73 -40.72
N GLN A 458 3.75 10.75 -40.17
CA GLN A 458 4.31 9.64 -40.93
C GLN A 458 3.20 8.76 -41.53
N PHE A 459 2.12 8.52 -40.79
CA PHE A 459 0.95 7.80 -41.29
C PHE A 459 0.28 8.55 -42.45
N ASP A 460 0.13 9.86 -42.35
CA ASP A 460 -0.48 10.70 -43.40
C ASP A 460 0.28 10.62 -44.74
N VAL A 461 1.59 10.35 -44.69
CA VAL A 461 2.44 10.17 -45.88
C VAL A 461 2.74 8.69 -46.20
N GLY A 462 2.07 7.74 -45.53
CA GLY A 462 2.21 6.31 -45.75
C GLY A 462 3.49 5.66 -45.21
N LEU A 463 4.25 6.37 -44.35
CA LEU A 463 5.49 5.89 -43.72
C LEU A 463 5.27 5.20 -42.36
N ALA A 464 4.09 5.32 -41.76
CA ALA A 464 3.72 4.60 -40.54
C ALA A 464 2.39 3.87 -40.72
N THR A 465 2.19 2.84 -39.90
CA THR A 465 0.94 2.08 -39.83
C THR A 465 0.00 2.68 -38.80
N GLU A 466 -1.30 2.42 -38.93
CA GLU A 466 -2.28 2.87 -37.95
C GLU A 466 -2.03 2.30 -36.55
N LEU A 467 -1.53 1.05 -36.45
CA LEU A 467 -1.13 0.44 -35.18
C LEU A 467 -0.04 1.27 -34.50
N GLN A 468 0.97 1.75 -35.24
CA GLN A 468 2.03 2.60 -34.67
C GLN A 468 1.50 3.95 -34.18
N VAL A 469 0.53 4.55 -34.89
CA VAL A 469 -0.15 5.77 -34.44
C VAL A 469 -0.93 5.51 -33.15
N TYR A 470 -1.67 4.40 -33.09
CA TYR A 470 -2.43 4.00 -31.91
C TYR A 470 -1.51 3.77 -30.70
N GLU A 471 -0.44 3.00 -30.85
CA GLU A 471 0.53 2.74 -29.79
C GLU A 471 1.21 4.03 -29.28
N ALA A 472 1.49 4.99 -30.16
CA ALA A 472 2.06 6.27 -29.76
C ALA A 472 1.07 7.10 -28.94
N ASN A 473 -0.21 7.15 -29.33
CA ASN A 473 -1.26 7.81 -28.55
C ASN A 473 -1.58 7.09 -27.23
N LEU A 474 -1.52 5.76 -27.21
CA LEU A 474 -1.70 4.96 -26.01
C LEU A 474 -0.61 5.28 -24.97
N LYS A 475 0.64 5.47 -25.40
CA LYS A 475 1.72 5.92 -24.52
C LYS A 475 1.45 7.29 -23.90
N VAL A 476 0.92 8.24 -24.67
CA VAL A 476 0.51 9.56 -24.14
C VAL A 476 -0.57 9.40 -23.09
N THR A 477 -1.66 8.70 -23.42
CA THR A 477 -2.79 8.47 -22.51
C THR A 477 -2.36 7.75 -21.22
N THR A 478 -1.48 6.76 -21.34
CA THR A 478 -0.93 6.02 -20.18
C THR A 478 -0.14 6.96 -19.27
N ALA A 479 0.72 7.80 -19.83
CA ALA A 479 1.51 8.76 -19.05
C ALA A 479 0.64 9.84 -18.39
N GLU A 480 -0.41 10.31 -19.08
CA GLU A 480 -1.39 11.26 -18.52
C GLU A 480 -2.11 10.66 -17.31
N GLN A 481 -2.59 9.42 -17.41
CA GLN A 481 -3.25 8.74 -16.29
C GLN A 481 -2.30 8.49 -15.12
N GLN A 482 -1.06 8.07 -15.38
CA GLN A 482 -0.05 7.94 -14.32
C GLN A 482 0.22 9.28 -13.61
N ALA A 483 0.23 10.39 -14.36
CA ALA A 483 0.36 11.71 -13.78
C ALA A 483 -0.87 12.06 -12.91
N GLU A 484 -2.09 11.80 -13.36
CA GLU A 484 -3.32 11.99 -12.57
C GLU A 484 -3.33 11.15 -11.27
N ASP A 485 -2.90 9.90 -11.35
CA ASP A 485 -2.84 8.99 -10.20
C ASP A 485 -1.79 9.46 -9.16
N LEU A 486 -0.68 10.06 -9.62
CA LEU A 486 0.28 10.73 -8.72
C LEU A 486 -0.33 11.98 -8.07
N VAL A 487 -1.07 12.79 -8.82
CA VAL A 487 -1.70 14.00 -8.28
C VAL A 487 -2.73 13.67 -7.22
N THR A 488 -3.56 12.64 -7.43
CA THR A 488 -4.51 12.17 -6.42
C THR A 488 -3.79 11.64 -5.17
N SER A 489 -2.66 10.95 -5.34
CA SER A 489 -1.85 10.48 -4.21
C SER A 489 -1.21 11.63 -3.43
N ILE A 490 -0.70 12.66 -4.13
CA ILE A 490 -0.16 13.88 -3.53
C ILE A 490 -1.25 14.64 -2.77
N ASP A 491 -2.45 14.77 -3.34
CA ASP A 491 -3.59 15.46 -2.71
C ASP A 491 -3.97 14.81 -1.36
N THR A 492 -4.07 13.48 -1.31
CA THR A 492 -4.32 12.74 -0.06
C THR A 492 -3.19 12.96 0.96
N LEU A 493 -1.93 12.91 0.52
CA LEU A 493 -0.78 13.12 1.41
C LEU A 493 -0.67 14.56 1.93
N LYS A 494 -1.04 15.57 1.14
CA LYS A 494 -1.07 16.97 1.59
C LYS A 494 -2.04 17.14 2.76
N MET A 495 -3.21 16.51 2.70
CA MET A 495 -4.17 16.52 3.80
C MET A 495 -3.62 15.84 5.07
N ALA A 496 -2.94 14.70 4.92
CA ALA A 496 -2.26 14.04 6.03
C ALA A 496 -1.10 14.88 6.58
N TYR A 497 -0.36 15.60 5.73
CA TYR A 497 0.75 16.45 6.15
C TYR A 497 0.28 17.62 7.02
N ASP A 498 -0.86 18.22 6.67
CA ASP A 498 -1.46 19.29 7.48
C ASP A 498 -1.99 18.78 8.82
N LYS A 499 -2.50 17.53 8.85
CA LYS A 499 -3.08 16.92 10.05
C LYS A 499 -2.62 15.46 10.22
N PRO A 500 -1.39 15.18 10.68
CA PRO A 500 -0.82 13.83 10.65
C PRO A 500 -1.57 12.79 11.48
N TRP A 501 -2.29 13.21 12.50
CA TRP A 501 -3.07 12.33 13.37
C TRP A 501 -4.27 11.67 12.66
N VAL A 502 -4.76 12.21 11.53
CA VAL A 502 -5.88 11.61 10.79
C VAL A 502 -5.53 10.23 10.21
N MET A 503 -4.24 9.97 9.97
CA MET A 503 -3.76 8.67 9.47
C MET A 503 -3.86 7.56 10.53
N GLN A 504 -3.85 7.90 11.81
CA GLN A 504 -3.95 6.93 12.90
C GLN A 504 -5.42 6.56 13.23
N GLY A 505 -6.37 7.42 12.87
CA GLY A 505 -7.80 7.23 13.13
C GLY A 505 -8.59 6.56 11.99
N ALA A 506 -7.99 6.35 10.81
CA ALA A 506 -8.66 5.76 9.66
C ALA A 506 -8.73 4.20 9.69
N SER A 507 -8.18 3.57 10.73
CA SER A 507 -8.11 2.10 10.88
C SER A 507 -9.11 1.51 11.89
N SER A 508 -10.12 2.26 12.33
CA SER A 508 -11.14 1.82 13.29
C SER A 508 -12.52 1.69 12.68
#